data_AF-A0A4U9HSF8-F1
#
_entry.id   AF-A0A4U9HSF8-F1
#
_cell.length_a   1.000
_cell.length_b   1.000
_cell.length_c   1.000
_cell.angle_alpha   90.00
_cell.angle_beta   90.00
_cell.angle_gamma   90.00
#
_symmetry.space_group_name_H-M   'P 1'
#
loop_
_entity.id
_entity.type
_entity.pdbx_description
1 polymer ?
#
loop_
_entity_poly.entity_id
_entity_poly.type
_entity_poly.pdbx_seq_one_letter_code
_entity_poly.pdbx_strand_id
1 'polypeptide(L)'
;MDKHRADSIGPNDLRFTLLDDYLHVVDTALWLAGDEARLTGGTLQTNDQGAMVYAEHHFSAGNVQITTSMHRRAGSQREWIQAVTDGALLDITDMREWREERGAGVYYASPSRAGKALSNSAALPAARVTFIECVQNQTVPETSGEQAIRAQRIVEKLWREAMSE
;
A
#
# COMPACT_ATOMS: atom_id res chain seq x y z
N MET A 1 6.07 0.50 -2.74
CA MET A 1 4.75 -0.10 -3.02
C MET A 1 4.04 0.90 -3.86
N ASP A 2 3.63 0.48 -5.04
CA ASP A 2 3.03 1.41 -5.98
C ASP A 2 1.71 0.85 -6.46
N LYS A 3 0.76 1.76 -6.64
CA LYS A 3 -0.57 1.44 -7.16
C LYS A 3 -0.95 2.51 -8.17
N HIS A 4 -0.88 2.15 -9.44
CA HIS A 4 -1.17 3.07 -10.53
C HIS A 4 -2.52 2.74 -11.18
N ARG A 5 -3.16 3.77 -11.72
CA ARG A 5 -4.43 3.66 -12.46
C ARG A 5 -4.18 4.01 -13.93
N ALA A 6 -4.94 3.37 -14.82
CA ALA A 6 -4.81 3.59 -16.26
C ALA A 6 -5.18 5.03 -16.65
N ASP A 7 -6.41 5.43 -16.34
CA ASP A 7 -6.90 6.81 -16.43
C ASP A 7 -8.07 7.00 -15.47
N SER A 8 -7.81 7.58 -14.30
CA SER A 8 -8.76 7.71 -13.19
C SER A 8 -8.52 8.99 -12.37
N ILE A 9 -8.28 10.10 -13.07
CA ILE A 9 -8.23 11.45 -12.46
C ILE A 9 -9.64 12.01 -12.38
N GLY A 10 -10.05 12.49 -11.19
CA GLY A 10 -11.39 13.02 -10.94
C GLY A 10 -12.48 11.93 -10.90
N PRO A 11 -13.76 12.30 -10.69
CA PRO A 11 -14.25 13.66 -10.42
C PRO A 11 -13.98 14.13 -8.99
N ASN A 12 -13.53 13.24 -8.12
CA ASN A 12 -13.31 13.55 -6.71
C ASN A 12 -12.05 14.39 -6.49
N ASP A 13 -12.04 15.15 -5.41
CA ASP A 13 -10.92 15.98 -5.01
C ASP A 13 -9.73 15.15 -4.48
N LEU A 14 -8.64 15.85 -4.20
CA LEU A 14 -7.43 15.28 -3.60
C LEU A 14 -7.74 14.52 -2.30
N ARG A 15 -8.49 15.13 -1.37
CA ARG A 15 -8.73 14.55 -0.03
C ARG A 15 -9.47 13.23 -0.13
N PHE A 16 -10.52 13.17 -0.94
CA PHE A 16 -11.28 11.95 -1.19
C PHE A 16 -10.37 10.86 -1.75
N THR A 17 -9.61 11.17 -2.80
CA THR A 17 -8.77 10.17 -3.49
C THR A 17 -7.65 9.64 -2.58
N LEU A 18 -7.11 10.51 -1.74
CA LEU A 18 -6.12 10.14 -0.73
C LEU A 18 -6.68 9.13 0.29
N LEU A 19 -7.89 9.38 0.81
CA LEU A 19 -8.52 8.50 1.79
C LEU A 19 -9.10 7.21 1.19
N ASP A 20 -9.59 7.26 -0.05
CA ASP A 20 -10.24 6.14 -0.72
C ASP A 20 -9.24 5.16 -1.35
N ASP A 21 -8.15 5.66 -1.95
CA ASP A 21 -7.24 4.81 -2.74
C ASP A 21 -5.80 4.85 -2.27
N TYR A 22 -5.25 6.04 -1.99
CA TYR A 22 -3.86 6.16 -1.54
C TYR A 22 -3.66 5.59 -0.13
N LEU A 23 -4.71 5.63 0.71
CA LEU A 23 -4.72 5.04 2.03
C LEU A 23 -4.29 3.57 2.01
N HIS A 24 -4.76 2.77 1.04
CA HIS A 24 -4.38 1.36 0.92
C HIS A 24 -2.89 1.17 0.65
N VAL A 25 -2.26 2.09 -0.09
CA VAL A 25 -0.82 2.05 -0.39
C VAL A 25 -0.01 2.37 0.86
N VAL A 26 -0.41 3.42 1.58
CA VAL A 26 0.23 3.83 2.83
C VAL A 26 0.06 2.75 3.90
N ASP A 27 -1.16 2.26 4.11
CA ASP A 27 -1.49 1.25 5.11
C ASP A 27 -0.68 -0.04 4.91
N THR A 28 -0.71 -0.61 3.70
CA THR A 28 0.03 -1.84 3.39
C THR A 28 1.53 -1.65 3.52
N ALA A 29 2.08 -0.51 3.08
CA ALA A 29 3.51 -0.24 3.17
C ALA A 29 3.98 -0.10 4.64
N LEU A 30 3.18 0.57 5.48
CA LEU A 30 3.50 0.73 6.91
C LEU A 30 3.29 -0.58 7.68
N TRP A 31 2.29 -1.37 7.33
CA TRP A 31 2.07 -2.70 7.91
C TRP A 31 3.27 -3.62 7.62
N LEU A 32 3.76 -3.66 6.38
CA LEU A 32 4.96 -4.44 6.01
C LEU A 32 6.24 -3.95 6.72
N ALA A 33 6.36 -2.65 6.96
CA ALA A 33 7.50 -2.06 7.64
C ALA A 33 7.46 -2.16 9.17
N GLY A 34 6.28 -2.46 9.75
CA GLY A 34 6.06 -2.49 11.19
C GLY A 34 5.76 -1.13 11.84
N ASP A 35 5.81 -1.10 13.17
CA ASP A 35 5.14 -0.05 13.97
C ASP A 35 5.90 1.28 14.09
N GLU A 36 7.08 1.44 13.51
CA GLU A 36 7.95 2.62 13.74
C GLU A 36 8.27 3.46 12.50
N ALA A 37 7.56 3.26 11.39
CA ALA A 37 7.79 4.07 10.19
C ALA A 37 7.44 5.55 10.39
N ARG A 38 8.38 6.43 10.04
CA ARG A 38 8.27 7.89 10.11
C ARG A 38 8.32 8.50 8.71
N LEU A 39 7.42 9.41 8.42
CA LEU A 39 7.40 10.17 7.16
C LEU A 39 8.66 11.05 7.07
N THR A 40 9.40 10.95 5.96
CA THR A 40 10.63 11.72 5.70
C THR A 40 10.47 12.76 4.59
N GLY A 41 9.49 12.59 3.70
CA GLY A 41 9.18 13.54 2.64
C GLY A 41 8.22 12.97 1.61
N GLY A 42 7.92 13.75 0.58
CA GLY A 42 7.05 13.31 -0.50
C GLY A 42 6.55 14.46 -1.37
N THR A 43 5.64 14.14 -2.27
CA THR A 43 4.99 15.09 -3.17
C THR A 43 3.55 14.68 -3.43
N LEU A 44 2.69 15.69 -3.56
CA LEU A 44 1.33 15.56 -4.06
C LEU A 44 1.18 16.49 -5.27
N GLN A 45 0.56 15.97 -6.33
CA GLN A 45 0.28 16.74 -7.54
C GLN A 45 -1.21 16.65 -7.85
N THR A 46 -1.81 17.80 -8.13
CA THR A 46 -3.19 17.93 -8.58
C THR A 46 -3.25 18.56 -9.96
N ASN A 47 -4.39 18.40 -10.63
CA ASN A 47 -4.73 19.20 -11.81
C ASN A 47 -5.41 20.52 -11.38
N ASP A 48 -5.75 21.35 -12.35
CA ASP A 48 -6.44 22.64 -12.13
C ASP A 48 -7.80 22.51 -11.44
N GLN A 49 -8.41 21.31 -11.47
CA GLN A 49 -9.69 21.03 -10.80
C GLN A 49 -9.49 20.52 -9.36
N GLY A 50 -8.26 20.45 -8.85
CA GLY A 50 -7.95 19.93 -7.52
C GLY A 50 -8.05 18.40 -7.40
N ALA A 51 -8.20 17.68 -8.52
CA ALA A 51 -8.18 16.22 -8.53
C ALA A 51 -6.74 15.71 -8.51
N MET A 52 -6.49 14.64 -7.76
CA MET A 52 -5.17 14.04 -7.63
C MET A 52 -4.67 13.50 -8.97
N VAL A 53 -3.42 13.81 -9.32
CA VAL A 53 -2.68 13.28 -10.48
C VAL A 53 -1.63 12.28 -10.02
N TYR A 54 -0.82 12.68 -9.04
CA TYR A 54 0.30 11.90 -8.52
C TYR A 54 0.44 12.07 -7.01
N ALA A 55 0.87 11.00 -6.34
CA ALA A 55 1.29 11.01 -4.95
C ALA A 55 2.50 10.10 -4.78
N GLU A 56 3.52 10.58 -4.09
CA GLU A 56 4.67 9.77 -3.67
C GLU A 56 5.16 10.21 -2.32
N HIS A 57 5.42 9.26 -1.42
CA HIS A 57 5.93 9.57 -0.09
C HIS A 57 7.00 8.58 0.35
N HIS A 58 7.93 9.07 1.15
CA HIS A 58 9.02 8.30 1.70
C HIS A 58 8.89 8.19 3.21
N PHE A 59 9.19 7.00 3.73
CA PHE A 59 9.22 6.72 5.16
C PHE A 59 10.49 5.99 5.53
N SER A 60 10.91 6.14 6.78
CA SER A 60 12.01 5.40 7.37
C SER A 60 11.55 4.65 8.61
N ALA A 61 11.90 3.37 8.73
CA ALA A 61 11.70 2.54 9.93
C ALA A 61 13.02 1.84 10.28
N GLY A 62 13.76 2.36 11.26
CA GLY A 62 15.11 1.89 11.56
C GLY A 62 16.04 2.02 10.33
N ASN A 63 16.54 0.89 9.83
CA ASN A 63 17.37 0.80 8.62
C ASN A 63 16.57 0.59 7.32
N VAL A 64 15.25 0.48 7.40
CA VAL A 64 14.36 0.25 6.24
C VAL A 64 13.91 1.60 5.66
N GLN A 65 14.04 1.74 4.34
CA GLN A 65 13.47 2.85 3.58
C GLN A 65 12.26 2.36 2.80
N ILE A 66 11.18 3.12 2.86
CA ILE A 66 9.89 2.76 2.28
C ILE A 66 9.49 3.88 1.34
N THR A 67 9.05 3.52 0.14
CA THR A 67 8.46 4.46 -0.81
C THR A 67 7.07 3.98 -1.17
N THR A 68 6.10 4.89 -1.13
CA THR A 68 4.74 4.70 -1.65
C THR A 68 4.55 5.57 -2.88
N SER A 69 3.92 5.05 -3.92
CA SER A 69 3.65 5.82 -5.15
C SER A 69 2.29 5.49 -5.76
N MET A 70 1.61 6.51 -6.28
CA MET A 70 0.37 6.38 -7.03
C MET A 70 0.32 7.42 -8.14
N HIS A 71 0.09 6.94 -9.36
CA HIS A 71 -0.18 7.80 -10.51
C HIS A 71 -1.57 7.47 -11.04
N ARG A 72 -2.43 8.49 -11.17
CA ARG A 72 -3.84 8.32 -11.50
C ARG A 72 -4.11 8.15 -13.01
N ARG A 73 -3.13 8.46 -13.85
CA ARG A 73 -3.21 8.30 -15.32
C ARG A 73 -1.91 7.72 -15.90
N ALA A 74 -1.48 6.57 -15.40
CA ALA A 74 -0.22 5.93 -15.79
C ALA A 74 -0.30 5.15 -17.11
N GLY A 75 -1.50 5.02 -17.70
CA GLY A 75 -1.73 4.18 -18.88
C GLY A 75 -1.81 2.67 -18.58
N SER A 76 -1.67 2.27 -17.32
CA SER A 76 -1.89 0.89 -16.86
C SER A 76 -2.49 0.86 -15.46
N GLN A 77 -3.34 -0.13 -15.19
CA GLN A 77 -3.78 -0.45 -13.84
C GLN A 77 -2.87 -1.57 -13.30
N ARG A 78 -1.95 -1.19 -12.41
CA ARG A 78 -0.97 -2.10 -11.85
C ARG A 78 -0.69 -1.76 -10.40
N GLU A 79 -0.57 -2.81 -9.59
CA GLU A 79 -0.11 -2.73 -8.22
C GLU A 79 1.13 -3.60 -8.05
N TRP A 80 2.13 -3.11 -7.34
CA TRP A 80 3.30 -3.93 -7.04
C TRP A 80 4.02 -3.53 -5.76
N ILE A 81 4.70 -4.51 -5.18
CA ILE A 81 5.56 -4.37 -4.00
C ILE A 81 6.93 -4.91 -4.37
N GLN A 82 7.97 -4.15 -4.09
CA GLN A 82 9.35 -4.61 -4.12
C GLN A 82 9.95 -4.53 -2.73
N ALA A 83 10.67 -5.58 -2.35
CA ALA A 83 11.49 -5.61 -1.15
C ALA A 83 12.93 -5.96 -1.53
N VAL A 84 13.86 -5.10 -1.14
CA VAL A 84 15.30 -5.34 -1.26
C VAL A 84 15.83 -5.60 0.14
N THR A 85 16.40 -6.79 0.34
CA THR A 85 16.96 -7.22 1.63
C THR A 85 18.43 -7.57 1.48
N ASP A 86 19.09 -7.83 2.61
CA ASP A 86 20.39 -8.49 2.57
C ASP A 86 20.22 -9.89 1.95
N GLY A 87 20.81 -10.09 0.77
CA GLY A 87 20.81 -11.37 0.05
C GLY A 87 19.55 -11.72 -0.75
N ALA A 88 18.52 -10.86 -0.83
CA ALA A 88 17.35 -11.14 -1.67
C ALA A 88 16.69 -9.90 -2.28
N LEU A 89 16.08 -10.08 -3.45
CA LEU A 89 15.15 -9.13 -4.07
C LEU A 89 13.83 -9.86 -4.30
N LEU A 90 12.73 -9.30 -3.80
CA LEU A 90 11.38 -9.86 -3.96
C LEU A 90 10.50 -8.85 -4.69
N ASP A 91 9.73 -9.33 -5.67
CA ASP A 91 8.70 -8.56 -6.34
C ASP A 91 7.36 -9.31 -6.27
N ILE A 92 6.31 -8.59 -5.84
CA ILE A 92 4.93 -9.05 -5.91
C ILE A 92 4.17 -8.13 -6.85
N THR A 93 3.53 -8.69 -7.88
CA THR A 93 2.71 -7.91 -8.84
C THR A 93 1.25 -8.33 -8.78
N ASP A 94 0.37 -7.35 -8.72
CA ASP A 94 -1.10 -7.44 -8.70
C ASP A 94 -1.65 -8.44 -7.65
N MET A 95 -0.91 -8.58 -6.54
CA MET A 95 -1.16 -9.61 -5.51
C MET A 95 -1.43 -10.98 -6.13
N ARG A 96 -0.62 -11.35 -7.13
CA ARG A 96 -0.82 -12.56 -7.92
C ARG A 96 0.49 -13.22 -8.29
N GLU A 97 1.43 -12.43 -8.76
CA GLU A 97 2.73 -12.92 -9.19
C GLU A 97 3.74 -12.70 -8.07
N TRP A 98 4.56 -13.71 -7.81
CA TRP A 98 5.68 -13.62 -6.88
C TRP A 98 6.94 -14.00 -7.63
N ARG A 99 7.91 -13.09 -7.60
CA ARG A 99 9.26 -13.25 -8.12
C ARG A 99 10.25 -13.02 -6.99
N GLU A 100 11.29 -13.85 -6.88
CA GLU A 100 12.40 -13.59 -5.98
C GLU A 100 13.75 -13.96 -6.59
N GLU A 101 14.79 -13.23 -6.20
CA GLU A 101 16.18 -13.44 -6.57
C GLU A 101 17.02 -13.60 -5.30
N ARG A 102 17.81 -14.68 -5.21
CA ARG A 102 18.64 -15.01 -4.04
C ARG A 102 20.05 -15.47 -4.45
N GLY A 103 20.63 -14.82 -5.46
CA GLY A 103 21.98 -15.12 -5.96
C GLY A 103 22.12 -16.36 -6.85
N ALA A 104 21.10 -17.21 -6.94
CA ALA A 104 21.08 -18.40 -7.81
C ALA A 104 20.24 -18.22 -9.10
N GLY A 105 19.96 -16.97 -9.47
CA GLY A 105 19.05 -16.61 -10.56
C GLY A 105 17.65 -16.21 -10.08
N VAL A 106 16.74 -16.04 -11.03
CA VAL A 106 15.36 -15.59 -10.79
C VAL A 106 14.45 -16.78 -10.57
N TYR A 107 13.74 -16.79 -9.44
CA TYR A 107 12.69 -17.75 -9.14
C TYR A 107 11.31 -17.12 -9.26
N TYR A 108 10.38 -17.85 -9.89
CA TYR A 108 8.98 -17.50 -9.96
C TYR A 108 8.18 -18.53 -9.16
N ALA A 109 7.36 -18.06 -8.22
CA ALA A 109 6.49 -18.97 -7.50
C ALA A 109 5.49 -19.61 -8.48
N SER A 110 5.17 -20.90 -8.26
CA SER A 110 4.15 -21.56 -9.08
C SER A 110 2.81 -20.81 -8.98
N PRO A 111 2.01 -20.77 -10.06
CA PRO A 111 0.71 -20.09 -10.04
C PRO A 111 -0.22 -20.55 -8.91
N SER A 112 -0.15 -21.82 -8.52
CA SER A 112 -0.91 -22.38 -7.41
C SER A 112 -0.45 -21.85 -6.04
N ARG A 113 0.87 -21.72 -5.84
CA ARG A 113 1.44 -21.20 -4.59
C ARG A 113 1.21 -19.69 -4.47
N ALA A 114 1.48 -18.94 -5.53
CA ALA A 114 1.27 -17.50 -5.58
C ALA A 114 -0.23 -17.16 -5.47
N GLY A 115 -1.09 -17.86 -6.22
CA GLY A 115 -2.54 -17.66 -6.16
C GLY A 115 -3.15 -17.96 -4.79
N LYS A 116 -2.68 -19.00 -4.08
CA LYS A 116 -3.16 -19.27 -2.71
C LYS A 116 -2.68 -18.24 -1.70
N ALA A 117 -1.44 -17.77 -1.82
CA ALA A 117 -0.83 -16.86 -0.87
C ALA A 117 -1.26 -15.39 -1.07
N LEU A 118 -1.52 -14.97 -2.31
CA LEU A 118 -1.66 -13.55 -2.65
C LEU A 118 -3.06 -13.16 -3.16
N SER A 119 -3.95 -14.10 -3.49
CA SER A 119 -5.18 -13.73 -4.18
C SER A 119 -6.05 -12.72 -3.40
N ASN A 120 -6.24 -11.54 -4.01
CA ASN A 120 -7.20 -10.54 -3.54
C ASN A 120 -8.62 -11.11 -3.36
N SER A 121 -9.03 -12.09 -4.17
CA SER A 121 -10.33 -12.75 -4.02
C SER A 121 -10.42 -13.62 -2.76
N ALA A 122 -9.29 -14.04 -2.20
CA ALA A 122 -9.21 -14.79 -0.95
C ALA A 122 -9.01 -13.88 0.28
N ALA A 123 -8.45 -12.68 0.09
CA ALA A 123 -8.17 -11.73 1.18
C ALA A 123 -9.44 -11.30 1.94
N LEU A 124 -10.51 -10.90 1.22
CA LEU A 124 -11.75 -10.46 1.88
C LEU A 124 -12.47 -11.60 2.63
N PRO A 125 -12.62 -12.82 2.06
CA PRO A 125 -13.09 -13.97 2.82
C PRO A 125 -12.24 -14.26 4.06
N ALA A 126 -10.91 -14.22 3.95
CA ALA A 126 -10.02 -14.44 5.08
C ALA A 126 -10.23 -13.39 6.19
N ALA A 127 -10.29 -12.10 5.84
CA ALA A 127 -10.56 -11.02 6.79
C ALA A 127 -11.90 -11.19 7.52
N ARG A 128 -12.94 -11.68 6.83
CA ARG A 128 -14.23 -12.00 7.46
C ARG A 128 -14.10 -13.15 8.46
N VAL A 129 -13.40 -14.22 8.08
CA VAL A 129 -13.16 -15.36 8.97
C VAL A 129 -12.41 -14.90 10.22
N THR A 130 -11.31 -14.17 10.05
CA THR A 130 -10.54 -13.61 11.17
C THR A 130 -11.39 -12.72 12.07
N PHE A 131 -12.24 -11.86 11.51
CA PHE A 131 -13.15 -11.03 12.31
C PHE A 131 -14.11 -11.89 13.16
N ILE A 132 -14.74 -12.90 12.56
CA ILE A 132 -15.66 -13.79 13.29
C ILE A 132 -14.91 -14.59 14.37
N GLU A 133 -13.72 -15.08 14.08
CA GLU A 133 -12.87 -15.77 15.05
C GLU A 133 -12.50 -14.85 16.23
N CYS A 134 -12.18 -13.58 15.96
CA CYS A 134 -11.92 -12.60 17.02
C CYS A 134 -13.14 -12.40 17.93
N VAL A 135 -14.33 -12.30 17.34
CA VAL A 135 -15.59 -12.19 18.11
C VAL A 135 -15.84 -13.45 18.94
N GLN A 136 -15.71 -14.63 18.35
CA GLN A 136 -15.95 -15.91 19.02
C GLN A 136 -14.99 -16.16 20.19
N ASN A 137 -13.72 -15.77 20.00
CA ASN A 137 -12.66 -16.00 20.98
C ASN A 137 -12.42 -14.80 21.90
N GLN A 138 -13.21 -13.73 21.77
CA GLN A 138 -13.04 -12.49 22.53
C GLN A 138 -11.61 -11.93 22.44
N THR A 139 -11.01 -12.00 21.25
CA THR A 139 -9.66 -11.46 20.98
C THR A 139 -9.74 -10.17 20.18
N VAL A 140 -8.68 -9.38 20.26
CA VAL A 140 -8.56 -8.11 19.55
C VAL A 140 -8.13 -8.38 18.11
N PRO A 141 -8.88 -7.93 17.09
CA PRO A 141 -8.44 -8.02 15.70
C PRO A 141 -7.16 -7.22 15.46
N GLU A 142 -6.32 -7.68 14.53
CA GLU A 142 -5.07 -7.00 14.15
C GLU A 142 -5.34 -5.54 13.74
N THR A 143 -6.32 -5.32 12.85
CA THR A 143 -6.72 -3.99 12.39
C THR A 143 -7.77 -3.38 13.32
N SER A 144 -7.38 -3.03 14.54
CA SER A 144 -8.26 -2.39 15.52
C SER A 144 -7.55 -1.28 16.31
N GLY A 145 -8.32 -0.47 17.05
CA GLY A 145 -7.77 0.60 17.88
C GLY A 145 -6.91 1.58 17.08
N GLU A 146 -5.64 1.74 17.50
CA GLU A 146 -4.68 2.63 16.82
C GLU A 146 -4.33 2.14 15.40
N GLN A 147 -4.20 0.82 15.18
CA GLN A 147 -3.88 0.29 13.84
C GLN A 147 -4.94 0.67 12.82
N ALA A 148 -6.22 0.68 13.21
CA ALA A 148 -7.33 1.00 12.32
C ALA A 148 -7.32 2.45 11.78
N ILE A 149 -6.60 3.37 12.42
CA ILE A 149 -6.58 4.80 12.06
C ILE A 149 -5.17 5.33 11.77
N ARG A 150 -4.13 4.51 11.95
CA ARG A 150 -2.73 4.92 11.81
C ARG A 150 -2.44 5.49 10.43
N ALA A 151 -2.76 4.73 9.37
CA ALA A 151 -2.55 5.17 8.00
C ALA A 151 -3.43 6.39 7.66
N GLN A 152 -4.67 6.43 8.13
CA GLN A 152 -5.57 7.57 7.93
C GLN A 152 -4.98 8.86 8.51
N ARG A 153 -4.45 8.83 9.74
CA ARG A 153 -3.84 10.01 10.38
C ARG A 153 -2.67 10.57 9.57
N ILE A 154 -1.86 9.68 8.99
CA ILE A 154 -0.75 10.08 8.12
C ILE A 154 -1.30 10.71 6.84
N VAL A 155 -2.24 10.06 6.16
CA VAL A 155 -2.85 10.58 4.94
C VAL A 155 -3.52 11.94 5.15
N GLU A 156 -4.24 12.12 6.26
CA GLU A 156 -4.82 13.41 6.63
C GLU A 156 -3.76 14.49 6.95
N LYS A 157 -2.60 14.08 7.48
CA LYS A 157 -1.48 14.99 7.70
C LYS A 157 -0.88 15.44 6.36
N LEU A 158 -0.63 14.50 5.44
CA LEU A 158 -0.12 14.79 4.09
C LEU A 158 -1.02 15.78 3.35
N TRP A 159 -2.33 15.55 3.41
CA TRP A 159 -3.31 16.46 2.81
C TRP A 159 -3.25 17.86 3.43
N ARG A 160 -3.18 17.97 4.77
CA ARG A 160 -3.08 19.27 5.45
C ARG A 160 -1.82 20.04 5.06
N GLU A 161 -0.69 19.36 4.98
CA GLU A 161 0.59 19.96 4.58
C GLU A 161 0.51 20.51 3.15
N ALA A 162 -0.02 19.73 2.20
CA ALA A 162 -0.19 20.17 0.82
C ALA A 162 -1.21 21.30 0.62
N MET A 163 -2.17 21.47 1.53
CA MET A 163 -3.12 22.61 1.50
C MET A 163 -2.59 23.85 2.21
N SER A 164 -1.46 23.75 2.92
CA SER A 164 -0.84 24.86 3.64
C SER A 164 0.32 25.52 2.89
N GLU A 165 0.77 24.90 1.79
CA GLU A 165 1.69 25.46 0.80
C GLU A 165 0.95 26.31 -0.24
#